data_AF-I9WD40-F1
#
_entry.id   AF-I9WD40-F1
#
_cell.length_a   1.000
_cell.length_b   1.000
_cell.length_c   1.000
_cell.angle_alpha   90.00
_cell.angle_beta   90.00
_cell.angle_gamma   90.00
#
_symmetry.space_group_name_H-M   'P 1'
#
loop_
_entity.id
_entity.type
_entity.pdbx_description
1 polymer ?
#
loop_
_entity_poly.entity_id
_entity_poly.type
_entity_poly.pdbx_seq_one_letter_code
_entity_poly.pdbx_strand_id
1 'polypeptide(L)'
;MCYGTELTSNAVLAWSGDAGIEWRYIAPGKPTQNGFVESFNGRTRDELLNETLFFPVRQARAILARWVHDYNTELPHFSLGYATPAAFAAELEKQRSGLNPTVASPALLRDNKGRPLVASG
;
A
#
# COMPACT_ATOMS: atom_id res chain seq x y z
N MET A 1 -0.16 -6.49 7.25
CA MET A 1 -1.50 -5.95 7.58
C MET A 1 -1.87 -6.27 9.03
N CYS A 2 -2.57 -5.36 9.72
CA CYS A 2 -3.06 -5.56 11.09
C CYS A 2 -4.15 -6.65 11.16
N TYR A 3 -4.36 -7.23 12.34
CA TYR A 3 -5.35 -8.29 12.61
C TYR A 3 -6.79 -7.77 12.79
N GLY A 4 -7.15 -6.63 12.18
CA GLY A 4 -8.52 -6.12 12.25
C GLY A 4 -9.49 -7.07 11.57
N THR A 5 -10.67 -7.31 12.15
CA THR A 5 -11.68 -8.26 11.63
C THR A 5 -12.14 -7.92 10.21
N GLU A 6 -12.17 -6.64 9.86
CA GLU A 6 -12.47 -6.16 8.50
C GLU A 6 -11.42 -6.63 7.49
N LEU A 7 -10.16 -6.72 7.93
CA LEU A 7 -9.01 -7.08 7.11
C LEU A 7 -8.69 -8.58 7.16
N THR A 8 -9.37 -9.36 7.99
CA THR A 8 -9.25 -10.83 8.04
C THR A 8 -10.50 -11.55 7.53
N SER A 9 -11.46 -10.81 6.95
CA SER A 9 -12.70 -11.38 6.45
C SER A 9 -12.49 -12.23 5.20
N ASN A 10 -13.28 -13.29 5.04
CA ASN A 10 -13.25 -14.15 3.85
C ASN A 10 -13.50 -13.37 2.56
N ALA A 11 -14.32 -12.31 2.61
CA ALA A 11 -14.60 -11.47 1.45
C ALA A 11 -13.34 -10.76 0.93
N VAL A 12 -12.53 -10.20 1.84
CA VAL A 12 -11.29 -9.51 1.47
C VAL A 12 -10.23 -10.49 0.99
N LEU A 13 -10.12 -11.67 1.60
CA LEU A 13 -9.19 -12.71 1.16
C LEU A 13 -9.55 -13.25 -0.23
N ALA A 14 -10.83 -13.52 -0.48
CA ALA A 14 -11.31 -13.95 -1.80
C ALA A 14 -10.99 -12.90 -2.87
N TRP A 15 -11.35 -11.64 -2.61
CA TRP A 15 -11.03 -10.54 -3.52
C TRP A 15 -9.54 -10.40 -3.79
N SER A 16 -8.68 -10.54 -2.76
CA SER A 16 -7.23 -10.45 -2.96
C SER A 16 -6.68 -11.56 -3.85
N GLY A 17 -7.25 -12.78 -3.73
CA GLY A 17 -6.94 -13.90 -4.62
C GLY A 17 -7.34 -13.61 -6.07
N ASP A 18 -8.57 -13.14 -6.28
CA ASP A 18 -9.08 -12.79 -7.61
C ASP A 18 -8.27 -11.65 -8.27
N ALA A 19 -7.83 -10.69 -7.47
CA ALA A 19 -7.00 -9.57 -7.92
C ALA A 19 -5.51 -9.94 -8.12
N GLY A 20 -5.09 -11.16 -7.78
CA GLY A 20 -3.69 -11.57 -7.84
C GLY A 20 -2.77 -10.83 -6.85
N ILE A 21 -3.34 -10.30 -5.77
CA ILE A 21 -2.61 -9.54 -4.75
C ILE A 21 -2.16 -10.50 -3.64
N GLU A 22 -0.85 -10.56 -3.41
CA GLU A 22 -0.30 -11.38 -2.33
C GLU A 22 -0.69 -10.83 -0.95
N TRP A 23 -1.36 -11.65 -0.13
CA TRP A 23 -1.78 -11.28 1.21
C TRP A 23 -0.68 -11.54 2.26
N ARG A 24 -0.25 -10.50 3.00
CA ARG A 24 0.78 -10.61 4.06
C ARG A 24 0.36 -9.99 5.40
N TYR A 25 0.31 -10.83 6.43
CA TYR A 25 0.14 -10.40 7.83
C TYR A 25 1.43 -9.81 8.40
N ILE A 26 1.29 -8.91 9.38
CA ILE A 26 2.45 -8.53 10.21
C ILE A 26 2.86 -9.73 11.09
N ALA A 27 4.15 -9.92 11.27
CA ALA A 27 4.68 -10.95 12.13
C ALA A 27 4.35 -10.62 13.60
N PRO A 28 3.92 -11.62 14.41
CA PRO A 28 3.73 -11.42 15.85
C PRO A 28 4.98 -10.81 16.50
N GLY A 29 4.79 -9.78 17.33
CA GLY A 29 5.89 -9.10 18.02
C GLY A 29 6.78 -8.21 17.13
N LYS A 30 6.37 -7.87 15.90
CA LYS A 30 7.09 -6.96 15.00
C LYS A 30 6.31 -5.67 14.72
N PRO A 31 6.16 -4.76 15.71
CA PRO A 31 5.38 -3.53 15.56
C PRO A 31 5.90 -2.60 14.46
N THR A 32 7.21 -2.64 14.17
CA THR A 32 7.84 -1.78 13.16
C THR A 32 7.37 -2.07 11.73
N GLN A 33 6.79 -3.25 11.45
CA GLN A 33 6.23 -3.57 10.13
C GLN A 33 4.98 -2.76 9.78
N ASN A 34 4.36 -2.11 10.78
CA ASN A 34 3.16 -1.30 10.61
C ASN A 34 3.43 0.21 10.69
N GLY A 35 4.68 0.62 10.92
CA GLY A 35 5.01 2.00 11.28
C GLY A 35 4.58 3.04 10.25
N PHE A 36 4.63 2.72 8.95
CA PHE A 36 4.22 3.65 7.89
C PHE A 36 2.72 3.94 7.93
N VAL A 37 1.87 2.91 8.00
CA VAL A 37 0.42 3.09 8.03
C VAL A 37 -0.05 3.69 9.37
N GLU A 38 0.62 3.36 10.47
CA GLU A 38 0.37 3.99 11.77
C GLU A 38 0.68 5.48 11.75
N SER A 39 1.83 5.86 11.17
CA SER A 39 2.22 7.27 11.02
C SER A 39 1.24 8.04 10.15
N PHE A 40 0.78 7.45 9.04
CA PHE A 40 -0.25 8.04 8.19
C PHE A 40 -1.59 8.20 8.91
N ASN A 41 -2.03 7.16 9.64
CA ASN A 41 -3.29 7.20 10.38
C ASN A 41 -3.25 8.23 11.53
N GLY A 42 -2.11 8.33 12.23
CA GLY A 42 -1.89 9.35 13.26
C GLY A 42 -2.01 10.75 12.67
N ARG A 43 -1.30 11.02 11.58
CA ARG A 43 -1.39 12.30 10.88
C ARG A 43 -2.80 12.65 10.40
N THR A 44 -3.49 11.70 9.77
CA THR A 44 -4.88 11.91 9.32
C THR A 44 -5.80 12.26 10.49
N ARG A 45 -5.57 11.64 11.66
CA ARG A 45 -6.32 11.94 12.86
C ARG A 45 -6.06 13.37 13.34
N ASP A 46 -4.79 13.73 13.47
CA ASP A 46 -4.37 15.01 14.04
C ASP A 46 -4.66 16.19 13.11
N GLU A 47 -4.50 16.02 11.78
CA GLU A 47 -4.62 17.12 10.81
C GLU A 47 -6.02 17.25 10.21
N LEU A 48 -6.87 16.21 10.29
CA LEU A 48 -8.19 16.21 9.66
C LEU A 48 -9.32 15.82 10.61
N LEU A 49 -9.26 14.62 11.18
CA LEU A 49 -10.42 14.03 11.85
C LEU A 49 -10.73 14.72 13.18
N ASN A 50 -9.71 15.16 13.92
CA ASN A 50 -9.88 15.86 15.20
C ASN A 50 -10.26 17.34 15.00
N GLU A 51 -9.83 17.95 13.90
CA GLU A 51 -10.04 19.38 13.63
C GLU A 51 -11.36 19.68 12.89
N THR A 52 -12.03 18.66 12.38
CA THR A 52 -13.20 18.84 11.51
C THR A 52 -14.46 18.17 12.06
N LEU A 53 -15.54 18.94 12.20
CA LEU A 53 -16.87 18.39 12.43
C LEU A 53 -17.49 17.92 11.11
N PHE A 54 -17.94 16.67 11.08
CA PHE A 54 -18.64 16.07 9.94
C PHE A 54 -20.14 16.04 10.19
N PHE A 55 -20.94 16.50 9.22
CA PHE A 55 -22.41 16.52 9.34
C PHE A 55 -23.05 15.40 8.50
N PRO A 56 -23.13 15.47 7.15
CA PRO A 56 -23.52 14.34 6.33
C PRO A 56 -22.31 13.61 5.74
N VAL A 57 -22.47 12.32 5.45
CA VAL A 57 -21.45 11.48 4.79
C VAL A 57 -20.96 12.10 3.48
N ARG A 58 -21.83 12.77 2.70
CA ARG A 58 -21.43 13.46 1.46
C ARG A 58 -20.37 14.55 1.71
N GLN A 59 -20.51 15.30 2.80
CA GLN A 59 -19.57 16.35 3.17
C GLN A 59 -18.27 15.73 3.66
N ALA A 60 -18.35 14.68 4.48
CA ALA A 60 -17.16 13.95 4.93
C ALA A 60 -16.34 13.41 3.75
N ARG A 61 -17.00 12.83 2.74
CA ARG A 61 -16.34 12.37 1.50
C ARG A 61 -15.64 13.51 0.76
N ALA A 62 -16.30 14.67 0.62
CA ALA A 62 -15.72 15.83 -0.06
C ALA A 62 -14.49 16.39 0.69
N ILE A 63 -14.59 16.49 2.02
CA ILE A 63 -13.49 16.96 2.88
C ILE A 63 -12.31 15.99 2.82
N LEU A 64 -12.57 14.68 2.95
CA LEU A 64 -11.53 13.65 2.84
C LEU A 64 -10.86 13.66 1.46
N ALA A 65 -11.63 13.79 0.39
CA ALA A 65 -11.07 13.84 -0.96
C ALA A 65 -10.16 15.06 -1.17
N ARG A 66 -10.56 16.22 -0.64
CA ARG A 66 -9.75 17.45 -0.65
C ARG A 66 -8.46 17.25 0.14
N TRP A 67 -8.56 16.73 1.37
CA TRP A 67 -7.39 16.50 2.21
C TRP A 67 -6.41 15.49 1.59
N VAL A 68 -6.92 14.40 1.01
CA VAL A 68 -6.08 13.41 0.30
C VAL A 68 -5.38 14.03 -0.90
N HIS A 69 -6.04 14.94 -1.63
CA HIS A 69 -5.40 15.68 -2.71
C HIS A 69 -4.26 16.54 -2.16
N ASP A 70 -4.55 17.40 -1.19
CA ASP A 70 -3.58 18.34 -0.61
C ASP A 70 -2.37 17.59 0.01
N TYR A 71 -2.62 16.49 0.72
CA TYR A 71 -1.57 15.61 1.25
C TYR A 71 -0.64 15.05 0.17
N ASN A 72 -1.21 14.62 -0.97
CA ASN A 72 -0.43 13.97 -2.02
C ASN A 72 0.26 14.97 -2.96
N THR A 73 -0.28 16.17 -3.15
CA THR A 73 0.19 17.10 -4.20
C THR A 73 0.77 18.39 -3.69
N GLU A 74 0.34 18.89 -2.53
CA GLU A 74 0.70 20.23 -2.05
C GLU A 74 1.66 20.21 -0.85
N LEU A 75 1.56 19.21 0.03
CA LEU A 75 2.31 19.18 1.28
C LEU A 75 3.68 18.48 1.12
N PRO A 76 4.82 19.20 1.26
CA PRO A 76 6.13 18.57 1.26
C PRO A 76 6.39 17.83 2.57
N HIS A 77 6.93 16.61 2.48
CA HIS A 77 7.25 15.81 3.66
C HIS A 77 8.75 15.74 3.90
N PHE A 78 9.19 16.03 5.12
CA PHE A 78 10.60 15.93 5.52
C PHE A 78 11.22 14.56 5.22
N SER A 79 10.48 13.47 5.49
CA SER A 79 10.93 12.10 5.22
C SER A 79 11.14 11.79 3.73
N LEU A 80 10.59 12.62 2.84
CA LEU A 80 10.74 12.51 1.38
C LEU A 80 11.70 13.58 0.84
N GLY A 81 12.56 14.17 1.68
CA GLY A 81 13.47 15.23 1.26
C GLY A 81 12.77 16.53 0.89
N TYR A 82 11.66 16.84 1.56
CA TYR A 82 10.76 17.96 1.24
C TYR A 82 10.06 17.85 -0.13
N ALA A 83 9.97 16.64 -0.69
CA ALA A 83 9.09 16.36 -1.81
C ALA A 83 7.66 16.03 -1.35
N THR A 84 6.68 16.26 -2.22
CA THR A 84 5.31 15.75 -2.05
C THR A 84 5.27 14.27 -2.40
N PRO A 85 4.29 13.49 -1.88
CA PRO A 85 4.19 12.07 -2.21
C PRO A 85 4.05 11.81 -3.71
N ALA A 86 3.30 12.65 -4.43
CA ALA A 86 3.15 12.54 -5.88
C ALA A 86 4.47 12.80 -6.63
N ALA A 87 5.24 13.81 -6.22
CA ALA A 87 6.54 14.10 -6.84
C ALA A 87 7.54 12.97 -6.58
N PHE A 88 7.57 12.44 -5.36
CA PHE A 88 8.42 11.31 -4.99
C PHE A 88 8.05 10.05 -5.78
N ALA A 89 6.76 9.74 -5.93
CA ALA A 89 6.30 8.60 -6.72
C ALA A 89 6.65 8.73 -8.21
N ALA A 90 6.52 9.93 -8.78
CA ALA A 90 6.90 10.19 -10.17
C ALA A 90 8.40 9.98 -10.41
N GLU A 91 9.25 10.36 -9.45
CA GLU A 91 10.69 10.12 -9.53
C GLU A 91 11.03 8.63 -9.40
N LEU A 92 10.37 7.92 -8.49
CA LEU A 92 10.54 6.47 -8.34
C LEU A 92 10.18 5.71 -9.64
N GLU A 93 9.14 6.14 -10.35
CA GLU A 93 8.73 5.53 -11.61
C GLU A 93 9.75 5.77 -12.74
N LYS A 94 10.37 6.96 -12.79
CA LYS A 94 11.48 7.23 -13.72
C LYS A 94 12.67 6.32 -13.45
N GLN A 95 13.01 6.13 -12.18
CA GLN A 95 14.11 5.23 -11.79
C GLN A 95 13.79 3.77 -12.14
N ARG A 96 12.55 3.35 -11.92
CA ARG A 96 12.08 2.00 -12.27
C ARG A 96 12.08 1.75 -13.78
N SER A 97 11.64 2.72 -14.59
CA SER A 97 11.67 2.62 -16.05
C SER A 97 13.09 2.65 -16.62
N GLY A 98 14.03 3.32 -15.95
CA GLY A 98 15.47 3.27 -16.26
C GLY A 98 16.16 1.95 -15.88
N LEU A 99 15.50 1.08 -15.09
CA LEU A 99 16.04 -0.21 -14.63
C LEU A 99 15.60 -1.41 -15.48
N ASN A 100 14.86 -1.24 -16.59
CA ASN A 100 14.54 -2.33 -17.50
C ASN A 100 15.82 -2.88 -18.17
N PRO A 101 16.34 -4.08 -17.82
CA PRO A 101 17.37 -4.71 -18.62
C PRO A 101 16.68 -5.42 -19.79
N THR A 102 17.19 -5.22 -21.01
CA THR A 102 16.94 -6.14 -22.12
C THR A 102 17.62 -7.47 -21.79
N VAL A 103 16.93 -8.40 -21.13
CA VAL A 103 17.37 -9.80 -21.06
C VAL A 103 16.18 -10.74 -21.25
N ALA A 104 16.28 -11.49 -22.32
CA ALA A 104 15.48 -12.66 -22.64
C ALA A 104 15.67 -13.78 -21.62
N SER A 105 14.56 -14.38 -21.17
CA SER A 105 14.30 -15.83 -21.03
C SER A 105 13.38 -16.09 -19.83
N PRO A 106 12.34 -16.93 -20.00
CA PRO A 106 11.44 -17.29 -18.92
C PRO A 106 12.16 -18.24 -17.96
N ALA A 107 12.77 -17.69 -16.91
CA ALA A 107 13.32 -18.48 -15.83
C ALA A 107 12.15 -19.06 -15.01
N LEU A 108 11.83 -20.32 -15.32
CA LEU A 108 11.11 -21.33 -14.55
C LEU A 108 10.52 -20.86 -13.21
N LEU A 109 9.20 -20.74 -13.18
CA LEU A 109 8.37 -20.74 -11.97
C LEU A 109 8.75 -21.97 -11.11
N ARG A 110 9.51 -21.77 -10.03
CA ARG A 110 9.78 -22.81 -9.03
C ARG A 110 8.90 -22.57 -7.79
N ASP A 111 8.25 -23.64 -7.34
CA ASP A 111 7.48 -23.63 -6.10
C ASP A 111 8.41 -23.67 -4.86
N ASN A 112 7.88 -23.24 -3.71
CA ASN A 112 8.64 -23.19 -2.45
C ASN A 112 8.71 -24.57 -1.74
N LYS A 113 8.59 -25.68 -2.49
CA LYS A 113 8.69 -27.05 -1.95
C LYS A 113 9.51 -28.03 -2.79
N GLY A 114 10.23 -27.56 -3.81
CA GLY A 114 11.32 -28.32 -4.43
C GLY A 114 10.90 -29.68 -5.00
N ARG A 115 9.69 -29.82 -5.56
CA ARG A 115 9.27 -31.04 -6.26
C ARG A 115 8.89 -30.74 -7.71
N PRO A 116 9.35 -31.55 -8.69
CA PRO A 116 8.95 -31.37 -10.09
C PRO A 116 7.49 -31.79 -10.30
N LEU A 117 6.69 -30.93 -10.93
CA LEU A 117 5.39 -31.29 -11.50
C LEU A 117 5.57 -31.68 -12.98
N VAL A 118 6.24 -32.81 -13.24
CA VAL A 118 6.12 -33.53 -14.51
C VAL A 118 6.04 -35.00 -14.20
N ALA A 119 4.89 -35.61 -14.47
CA ALA A 119 4.77 -37.06 -14.57
C ALA A 119 5.38 -37.46 -15.92
N SER A 120 6.41 -38.31 -15.89
CA SER A 120 6.82 -39.08 -17.06
C SER A 120 5.73 -40.11 -17.34
N GLY A 121 5.10 -39.98 -18.50
CA GLY A 121 4.16 -40.93 -19.10
C GLY A 121 4.05 -40.63 -20.58
#